data_AF-A0A4Q3AKD4-F1
#
_entry.id   AF-A0A4Q3AKD4-F1
#
_cell.length_a   1.000
_cell.length_b   1.000
_cell.length_c   1.000
_cell.angle_alpha   90.00
_cell.angle_beta   90.00
_cell.angle_gamma   90.00
#
_symmetry.space_group_name_H-M   'P 1'
#
loop_
_entity.id
_entity.type
_entity.pdbx_description
1 polymer ?
#
loop_
_entity_poly.entity_id
_entity_poly.type
_entity_poly.pdbx_seq_one_letter_code
_entity_poly.pdbx_strand_id
1 'polypeptide(L)'
;MKYFFLAYAIIAALFIGLMPVRGNKSPDAPIRLFPDMDEQDKIKPQKPSDFFADGQGSRLPVHGTQPLGLNPEGLKEIGGIPE
;
A
#
# COMPACT_ATOMS: atom_id res chain seq x y z
N MET A 1 -19.19 50.03 29.51
CA MET A 1 -18.54 50.18 28.19
C MET A 1 -17.00 50.08 28.22
N LYS A 2 -16.31 50.61 29.24
CA LYS A 2 -14.83 50.61 29.36
C LYS A 2 -14.13 49.29 28.97
N TYR A 3 -14.61 48.15 29.45
CA TYR A 3 -13.97 46.86 29.24
C TYR A 3 -14.55 46.04 28.08
N PHE A 4 -15.66 46.51 27.49
CA PHE A 4 -16.36 45.74 26.45
C PHE A 4 -15.49 45.56 25.21
N PHE A 5 -14.90 46.64 24.70
CA PHE A 5 -14.01 46.59 23.55
C PHE A 5 -12.73 45.81 23.84
N LEU A 6 -12.22 45.88 25.08
CA LEU A 6 -11.05 45.10 25.49
C LEU A 6 -11.35 43.60 25.51
N ALA A 7 -12.46 43.20 26.12
CA ALA A 7 -12.90 41.80 26.14
C ALA A 7 -13.18 41.27 24.73
N TYR A 8 -13.83 42.07 23.88
CA TYR A 8 -14.09 41.73 22.50
C TYR A 8 -12.80 41.54 21.68
N ALA A 9 -11.82 42.43 21.85
CA ALA A 9 -10.52 42.32 21.18
C ALA A 9 -9.77 41.05 21.62
N ILE A 10 -9.80 40.71 22.91
CA ILE A 10 -9.18 39.48 23.44
C ILE A 10 -9.83 38.24 22.82
N ILE A 11 -11.17 38.19 22.77
CA ILE A 11 -11.90 37.07 22.17
C ILE A 11 -11.57 36.95 20.67
N ALA A 12 -11.56 38.06 19.93
CA ALA A 12 -11.22 38.06 18.51
C ALA A 12 -9.79 37.57 18.26
N ALA A 13 -8.82 38.03 19.07
CA ALA A 13 -7.43 37.60 18.98
C ALA A 13 -7.26 36.10 19.29
N LEU A 14 -7.95 35.60 20.32
CA LEU A 14 -7.99 34.17 20.63
C LEU A 14 -8.58 33.35 19.49
N PHE A 15 -9.68 33.82 18.90
CA PHE A 15 -10.34 33.12 17.81
C PHE A 15 -9.41 32.97 16.60
N ILE A 16 -8.73 34.05 16.21
CA ILE A 16 -7.77 34.03 15.09
C ILE A 16 -6.53 33.19 15.44
N GLY A 17 -6.01 33.30 16.66
CA GLY A 17 -4.80 32.59 17.10
C GLY A 17 -4.98 31.09 17.27
N LEU A 18 -6.21 30.62 17.53
CA LEU A 18 -6.55 29.20 17.65
C LEU A 18 -6.92 28.54 16.32
N MET A 19 -7.10 29.31 15.24
CA MET A 19 -7.39 28.72 13.92
C MET A 19 -6.19 27.88 13.45
N PRO A 20 -6.38 26.59 13.12
CA PRO A 20 -5.31 25.76 12.61
C PRO A 20 -4.82 26.27 11.26
N VAL A 21 -3.51 26.20 11.02
CA VAL A 21 -2.90 26.56 9.73
C VAL A 21 -3.29 25.52 8.69
N ARG A 22 -3.87 25.98 7.58
CA ARG A 22 -4.26 25.11 6.46
C ARG A 22 -3.03 24.72 5.64
N GLY A 23 -2.98 23.47 5.18
CA GLY A 23 -1.98 23.02 4.21
C GLY A 23 -0.76 22.27 4.78
N ASN A 24 -0.81 21.83 6.03
CA ASN A 24 0.17 20.87 6.53
C ASN A 24 0.11 19.58 5.70
N LYS A 25 1.25 19.17 5.15
CA LYS A 25 1.37 17.88 4.46
C LYS A 25 1.42 16.78 5.52
N SER A 26 0.59 15.76 5.34
CA SER A 26 0.68 14.55 6.16
C SER A 26 1.90 13.73 5.72
N PRO A 27 2.67 13.15 6.66
CA PRO A 27 3.64 12.10 6.33
C PRO A 27 2.96 10.77 5.97
N ASP A 28 1.71 10.60 6.37
CA ASP A 28 0.96 9.38 6.13
C ASP A 28 0.44 9.29 4.69
N ALA A 29 0.11 8.07 4.29
CA ALA A 29 -0.51 7.82 3.00
C ALA A 29 -1.79 8.66 2.84
N PRO A 30 -2.05 9.22 1.64
CA PRO A 30 -3.30 9.93 1.36
C PRO A 30 -4.52 9.05 1.64
N ILE A 31 -5.58 9.68 2.15
CA ILE A 31 -6.85 9.01 2.38
C ILE A 31 -7.46 8.62 1.02
N ARG A 32 -7.70 7.32 0.82
CA ARG A 32 -8.48 6.81 -0.32
C ARG A 32 -9.97 6.91 -0.01
N LEU A 33 -10.67 7.82 -0.70
CA LEU A 33 -12.11 8.02 -0.51
C LEU A 33 -12.95 7.02 -1.30
N PHE A 34 -12.44 6.59 -2.47
CA PHE A 34 -13.10 5.60 -3.32
C PHE A 34 -12.23 4.35 -3.41
N PRO A 35 -12.82 3.15 -3.24
CA PRO A 35 -12.14 1.89 -3.50
C PRO A 35 -12.03 1.70 -5.02
N ASP A 36 -11.01 2.31 -5.62
CA ASP A 36 -10.62 2.06 -7.01
C ASP A 36 -9.80 0.75 -7.12
N MET A 37 -9.52 0.32 -8.33
CA MET A 37 -8.73 -0.86 -8.68
C MET A 37 -7.22 -0.73 -8.38
N ASP A 38 -6.82 0.14 -7.46
CA ASP A 38 -5.45 0.20 -6.92
C ASP A 38 -5.14 -1.03 -6.05
N GLU A 39 -6.13 -1.42 -5.23
CA GLU A 39 -6.10 -2.57 -4.34
C GLU A 39 -7.03 -3.65 -4.90
N GLN A 40 -6.49 -4.44 -5.82
CA GLN A 40 -7.22 -5.55 -6.42
C GLN A 40 -7.11 -6.82 -5.57
N ASP A 41 -8.16 -7.63 -5.61
CA ASP A 41 -8.21 -8.99 -5.05
C ASP A 41 -7.41 -9.99 -5.88
N LYS A 42 -6.12 -9.69 -6.03
CA LYS A 42 -5.12 -10.58 -6.63
C LYS A 42 -3.80 -10.49 -5.86
N ILE A 43 -3.08 -11.59 -5.84
CA ILE A 43 -1.75 -11.67 -5.23
C ILE A 43 -0.73 -11.21 -6.28
N LYS A 44 -0.02 -10.11 -6.00
CA LYS A 44 1.09 -9.65 -6.85
C LYS A 44 2.36 -10.44 -6.48
N PRO A 45 3.36 -10.54 -7.38
CA PRO A 45 4.57 -11.37 -7.15
C PRO A 45 5.32 -11.06 -5.85
N GLN A 46 5.35 -9.81 -5.41
CA GLN A 46 6.03 -9.39 -4.17
C GLN A 46 5.04 -8.84 -3.14
N LYS A 47 3.82 -9.40 -3.07
CA LYS A 47 2.84 -9.07 -2.04
C LYS A 47 2.83 -10.17 -0.96
N PRO A 48 2.78 -9.81 0.33
CA PRO A 48 2.56 -10.80 1.38
C PRO A 48 1.19 -11.46 1.24
N SER A 49 1.05 -12.66 1.80
CA SER A 49 -0.21 -13.42 1.83
C SER A 49 -0.40 -14.09 3.18
N ASP A 50 -1.52 -13.80 3.84
CA ASP A 50 -1.87 -14.36 5.15
C ASP A 50 -2.35 -15.83 5.07
N PHE A 51 -2.53 -16.35 3.86
CA PHE A 51 -2.95 -17.73 3.64
C PHE A 51 -1.81 -18.73 3.83
N PHE A 52 -0.57 -18.37 3.46
CA PHE A 52 0.58 -19.25 3.56
C PHE A 52 1.32 -19.03 4.88
N ALA A 53 1.84 -20.11 5.47
CA ALA A 53 2.52 -20.07 6.78
C ALA A 53 3.81 -19.22 6.79
N ASP A 54 4.42 -19.01 5.63
CA ASP A 54 5.63 -18.19 5.44
C ASP A 54 5.33 -16.72 5.09
N GLY A 55 4.06 -16.36 4.95
CA GLY A 55 3.63 -15.01 4.56
C GLY A 55 3.97 -14.64 3.11
N GLN A 56 4.54 -15.55 2.31
CA GLN A 56 4.94 -15.26 0.93
C GLN A 56 3.79 -15.54 -0.04
N GLY A 57 3.32 -14.50 -0.74
CA GLY A 57 2.34 -14.66 -1.82
C GLY A 57 2.88 -15.42 -3.03
N SER A 58 4.19 -15.31 -3.31
CA SER A 58 4.84 -16.11 -4.35
C SER A 58 5.27 -17.46 -3.81
N ARG A 59 4.94 -18.53 -4.53
CA ARG A 59 5.31 -19.89 -4.17
C ARG A 59 6.58 -20.32 -4.89
N LEU A 60 7.47 -20.98 -4.15
CA LEU A 60 8.61 -21.67 -4.75
C LEU A 60 8.10 -22.88 -5.55
N PRO A 61 8.73 -23.20 -6.69
CA PRO A 61 8.46 -24.43 -7.40
C PRO A 61 8.87 -25.63 -6.55
N VAL A 62 8.28 -26.78 -6.84
CA VAL A 62 8.65 -28.04 -6.18
C VAL A 62 10.11 -28.37 -6.52
N HIS A 63 10.84 -28.93 -5.56
CA HIS A 63 12.23 -29.32 -5.75
C HIS A 63 12.40 -30.22 -6.99
N GLY A 64 13.41 -29.94 -7.81
CA GLY A 64 13.67 -30.67 -9.05
C GLY A 64 12.85 -30.21 -10.27
N THR A 65 12.02 -29.17 -10.14
CA THR A 65 11.31 -28.57 -11.27
C THR A 65 12.30 -27.91 -12.23
N GLN A 66 12.27 -28.27 -13.51
CA GLN A 66 13.03 -27.61 -14.57
C GLN A 66 12.11 -26.75 -15.44
N PRO A 67 12.45 -25.47 -15.70
CA PRO A 67 11.69 -24.64 -16.62
C PRO A 67 11.98 -25.02 -18.08
N LEU A 68 10.96 -24.87 -18.91
CA LEU A 68 11.07 -25.03 -20.37
C LEU A 68 12.15 -24.06 -20.91
N GLY A 69 13.11 -24.62 -21.65
CA GLY A 69 14.18 -23.84 -22.29
C GLY A 69 15.38 -23.49 -21.38
N LEU A 70 15.45 -24.01 -20.15
CA LEU A 70 16.65 -23.86 -19.32
C LEU A 70 17.85 -24.65 -19.88
N ASN A 71 17.59 -25.84 -20.42
CA ASN A 71 18.56 -26.74 -21.03
C ASN A 71 18.12 -27.15 -22.45
N PRO A 72 19.07 -27.57 -23.31
CA PRO A 72 18.76 -28.02 -24.68
C PRO A 72 17.83 -29.24 -24.72
N GLU A 73 17.89 -30.09 -23.70
CA GLU A 73 17.06 -31.29 -23.56
C GLU A 73 15.61 -30.95 -23.20
N GLY A 74 15.40 -29.97 -22.32
CA GLY A 74 14.07 -29.49 -21.93
C GLY A 74 13.31 -28.80 -23.07
N LEU A 75 13.92 -28.54 -24.23
CA LEU A 75 13.19 -28.13 -25.44
C LEU A 75 12.36 -29.25 -26.06
N LYS A 76 12.66 -30.51 -25.73
CA LYS A 76 12.05 -31.71 -26.32
C LYS A 76 11.30 -32.58 -25.31
N GLU A 77 11.52 -32.36 -24.02
CA GLU A 77 10.95 -33.19 -22.95
C GLU A 77 10.40 -32.31 -21.82
N ILE A 78 9.17 -32.58 -21.40
CA ILE A 78 8.55 -31.92 -20.24
C ILE A 78 8.69 -32.86 -19.05
N GLY A 79 9.67 -32.61 -18.18
CA GLY A 79 9.85 -33.38 -16.95
C GLY A 79 10.04 -34.89 -17.19
N GLY A 80 10.70 -35.27 -18.29
CA GLY A 80 10.95 -36.68 -18.66
C GLY A 80 9.82 -37.35 -19.44
N ILE A 81 8.81 -36.60 -19.88
CA ILE A 81 7.78 -37.07 -20.82
C ILE A 81 8.15 -36.50 -22.20
N PRO A 82 8.47 -37.34 -23.21
CA PRO A 82 8.69 -36.88 -24.57
C PRO A 82 7.36 -36.46 -25.22
N GLU A 83 7.35 -35.31 -25.90
CA GLU A 83 6.25 -34.90 -26.80
C GLU A 83 6.36 -35.57 -28.18
#